data_AF-A0A132MSH9-F1
#
_entry.id   AF-A0A132MSH9-F1
#
_cell.length_a   1.000
_cell.length_b   1.000
_cell.length_c   1.000
_cell.angle_alpha   90.00
_cell.angle_beta   90.00
_cell.angle_gamma   90.00
#
_symmetry.space_group_name_H-M   'P 1'
#
loop_
_entity.id
_entity.type
_entity.pdbx_description
1 polymer ?
#
loop_
_entity_poly.entity_id
_entity_poly.type
_entity_poly.pdbx_seq_one_letter_code
_entity_poly.pdbx_strand_id
1 'polypeptide(L)'
;MTDTTDFAKIFVTGRTTRGELSELVARALDGEVASPGSVAGPGWEADVLPNPDAGHGPEDDFLFWPLLIEYYPAEDATRQTTVGNVSRLLLALWNSGLRACAAADYEDELPHHGGWHAGRYTGPANQSADP
;
A
#
# COMPACT_ATOMS: atom_id res chain seq x y z
N MET A 1 5.58 -25.56 11.70
CA MET A 1 6.28 -24.39 11.14
C MET A 1 5.22 -23.66 10.36
N THR A 2 4.51 -22.76 11.04
CA THR A 2 3.36 -22.08 10.46
C THR A 2 3.91 -20.90 9.68
N ASP A 3 3.73 -20.97 8.38
CA ASP A 3 4.05 -19.95 7.39
C ASP A 3 3.06 -18.79 7.57
N THR A 4 3.24 -18.02 8.65
CA THR A 4 2.46 -16.80 8.95
C THR A 4 3.38 -15.60 8.87
N THR A 5 3.96 -15.42 7.69
CA THR A 5 4.48 -14.12 7.31
C THR A 5 3.26 -13.19 7.23
N ASP A 6 3.26 -12.07 7.97
CA ASP A 6 2.17 -11.06 7.98
C ASP A 6 2.09 -10.34 6.61
N PHE A 7 1.86 -11.10 5.54
CA PHE A 7 1.79 -10.67 4.17
C PHE A 7 0.59 -9.73 3.94
N ALA A 8 0.78 -8.74 3.07
CA ALA A 8 -0.32 -7.91 2.58
C ALA A 8 -0.31 -7.80 1.06
N LYS A 9 -1.51 -7.87 0.48
CA LYS A 9 -1.76 -7.49 -0.91
C LYS A 9 -2.50 -6.16 -0.93
N ILE A 10 -1.95 -5.15 -1.59
CA ILE A 10 -2.54 -3.80 -1.65
C ILE A 10 -2.89 -3.49 -3.09
N PHE A 11 -4.17 -3.36 -3.39
CA PHE A 11 -4.68 -3.01 -4.71
C PHE A 11 -4.69 -1.50 -4.87
N VAL A 12 -4.24 -1.00 -6.03
CA VAL A 12 -4.04 0.43 -6.27
C VAL A 12 -4.64 0.84 -7.62
N THR A 13 -5.40 1.95 -7.62
CA THR A 13 -5.87 2.61 -8.83
C THR A 13 -5.69 4.13 -8.75
N GLY A 14 -5.51 4.78 -9.90
CA GLY A 14 -5.27 6.21 -10.01
C GLY A 14 -4.31 6.55 -11.15
N ARG A 15 -3.91 7.82 -11.22
CA ARG A 15 -2.92 8.29 -12.21
C ARG A 15 -1.51 8.00 -11.69
N THR A 16 -1.05 6.78 -11.91
CA THR A 16 0.33 6.37 -11.59
C THR A 16 0.78 5.27 -12.54
N THR A 17 2.07 5.22 -12.80
CA THR A 17 2.76 4.10 -13.42
C THR A 17 3.34 3.17 -12.36
N ARG A 18 3.78 1.98 -12.78
CA ARG A 18 4.47 1.01 -11.92
C ARG A 18 5.78 1.56 -11.34
N GLY A 19 6.50 2.37 -12.11
CA GLY A 19 7.73 3.03 -11.67
C GLY A 19 7.47 4.10 -10.60
N GLU A 20 6.54 5.02 -10.87
CA GLU A 20 6.15 6.05 -9.90
C GLU A 20 5.61 5.46 -8.59
N LEU A 21 4.86 4.36 -8.69
CA LEU A 21 4.36 3.63 -7.53
C LEU A 21 5.49 2.96 -6.74
N SER A 22 6.48 2.38 -7.42
CA SER A 22 7.68 1.80 -6.78
C SER A 22 8.48 2.87 -6.02
N GLU A 23 8.67 4.04 -6.62
CA GLU A 23 9.34 5.15 -5.95
C GLU A 23 8.53 5.66 -4.74
N LEU A 24 7.19 5.67 -4.84
CA LEU A 24 6.34 6.05 -3.72
C LEU A 24 6.45 5.06 -2.56
N VAL A 25 6.47 3.74 -2.84
CA VAL A 25 6.70 2.70 -1.82
C VAL A 25 8.06 2.90 -1.16
N ALA A 26 9.12 3.07 -1.95
CA ALA A 26 10.47 3.29 -1.46
C ALA A 26 10.54 4.49 -0.51
N ARG A 27 9.99 5.65 -0.92
CA ARG A 27 9.94 6.86 -0.09
C ARG A 27 9.08 6.69 1.17
N ALA A 28 7.97 5.96 1.09
CA ALA A 28 7.04 5.82 2.22
C ALA A 28 7.63 4.99 3.36
N LEU A 29 8.47 4.00 3.03
CA LEU A 29 8.98 2.98 3.95
C LEU A 29 10.50 3.04 4.15
N ASP A 30 11.13 4.13 3.74
CA ASP A 30 12.58 4.33 3.85
C ASP A 30 13.38 3.19 3.17
N GLY A 31 12.91 2.76 2.00
CA GLY A 31 13.51 1.71 1.16
C GLY A 31 14.09 2.23 -0.15
N GLU A 32 14.51 1.30 -0.99
CA GLU A 32 15.14 1.55 -2.29
C GLU A 32 14.51 0.69 -3.38
N VAL A 33 14.43 1.23 -4.60
CA VAL A 33 14.01 0.47 -5.78
C VAL A 33 15.17 -0.43 -6.20
N ALA A 34 15.11 -1.70 -5.82
CA ALA A 34 16.15 -2.68 -6.12
C ALA A 34 16.15 -3.08 -7.60
N SER A 35 14.98 -3.18 -8.21
CA SER A 35 14.81 -3.48 -9.64
C SER A 35 13.44 -3.00 -10.15
N PRO A 36 13.15 -3.04 -11.46
CA PRO A 36 11.87 -2.57 -12.00
C PRO A 36 10.63 -3.24 -11.40
N GLY A 37 10.00 -2.56 -10.45
CA GLY A 37 8.83 -3.04 -9.71
C GLY A 37 9.16 -3.93 -8.51
N SER A 38 10.39 -3.87 -8.01
CA SER A 38 10.76 -4.49 -6.74
C SER A 38 11.44 -3.44 -5.86
N VAL A 39 10.97 -3.34 -4.62
CA VAL A 39 11.37 -2.35 -3.64
C VAL A 39 11.73 -3.08 -2.36
N ALA A 40 12.85 -2.72 -1.74
CA ALA A 40 13.27 -3.36 -0.50
C ALA A 40 13.71 -2.32 0.52
N GLY A 41 13.57 -2.66 1.79
CA GLY A 41 14.12 -1.88 2.89
C GLY A 41 14.52 -2.78 4.05
N PRO A 42 14.99 -2.21 5.17
CA PRO A 42 15.41 -3.00 6.31
C PRO A 42 14.24 -3.84 6.87
N GLY A 43 14.32 -5.16 6.70
CA GLY A 43 13.35 -6.11 7.25
C GLY A 43 12.04 -6.25 6.45
N TRP A 44 12.02 -5.86 5.17
CA TRP A 44 10.88 -6.05 4.29
C TRP A 44 11.25 -5.95 2.81
N GLU A 45 10.42 -6.57 1.98
CA GLU A 45 10.45 -6.47 0.53
C GLU A 45 9.03 -6.18 0.01
N ALA A 46 8.92 -5.57 -1.16
CA ALA A 46 7.65 -5.34 -1.82
C ALA A 46 7.78 -5.41 -3.34
N ASP A 47 6.83 -6.09 -3.98
CA ASP A 47 6.73 -6.13 -5.43
C ASP A 47 5.56 -5.31 -5.92
N VAL A 48 5.80 -4.46 -6.92
CA VAL A 48 4.82 -3.65 -7.60
C VAL A 48 4.53 -4.25 -8.97
N LEU A 49 3.31 -4.76 -9.12
CA LEU A 49 2.92 -5.65 -10.21
C LEU A 49 1.68 -5.12 -10.93
N PRO A 50 1.52 -5.42 -12.23
CA PRO A 50 0.21 -5.37 -12.85
C PRO A 50 -0.71 -6.41 -12.21
N ASN A 51 -1.96 -6.05 -11.96
CA ASN A 51 -2.96 -7.00 -11.49
C ASN A 51 -3.45 -7.85 -12.68
N PRO A 52 -3.31 -9.20 -12.65
CA PRO A 52 -3.79 -10.05 -13.73
C PRO A 52 -5.31 -10.02 -13.90
N ASP A 53 -6.06 -9.65 -12.86
CA ASP A 53 -7.52 -9.54 -12.89
C ASP A 53 -7.99 -8.13 -13.31
N ALA A 54 -7.07 -7.23 -13.67
CA ALA A 54 -7.41 -5.86 -14.04
C ALA A 54 -8.45 -5.79 -15.17
N GLY A 55 -9.54 -5.07 -14.93
CA GLY A 55 -10.61 -4.88 -15.91
C GLY A 55 -11.50 -6.10 -16.18
N HIS A 56 -11.35 -7.19 -15.41
CA HIS A 56 -12.21 -8.38 -15.53
C HIS A 56 -13.52 -8.27 -14.72
N GLY A 57 -13.74 -7.15 -14.03
CA GLY A 57 -14.93 -6.89 -13.24
C GLY A 57 -15.23 -5.40 -13.06
N PRO A 58 -16.11 -5.04 -12.12
CA PRO A 58 -16.52 -3.66 -11.88
C PRO A 58 -15.35 -2.74 -11.53
N GLU A 59 -15.36 -1.51 -12.06
CA GLU A 59 -14.29 -0.52 -11.81
C GLU A 59 -14.22 -0.05 -10.35
N ASP A 60 -15.32 -0.15 -9.62
CA ASP A 60 -15.42 0.21 -8.20
C ASP A 60 -14.96 -0.89 -7.26
N ASP A 61 -14.86 -2.13 -7.73
CA ASP A 61 -14.35 -3.27 -6.98
C ASP A 61 -12.82 -3.32 -7.08
N PHE A 62 -12.17 -3.21 -5.91
CA PHE A 62 -10.72 -3.07 -5.81
C PHE A 62 -9.96 -4.30 -6.30
N LEU A 63 -10.63 -5.47 -6.33
CA LEU A 63 -10.05 -6.71 -6.84
C LEU A 63 -9.66 -6.61 -8.32
N PHE A 64 -10.26 -5.68 -9.08
CA PHE A 64 -10.00 -5.48 -10.50
C PHE A 64 -9.21 -4.20 -10.81
N TRP A 65 -8.62 -3.56 -9.80
CA TRP A 65 -7.77 -2.38 -9.99
C TRP A 65 -6.45 -2.74 -10.69
N PRO A 66 -5.86 -1.83 -11.49
CA PRO A 66 -4.84 -2.18 -12.47
C PRO A 66 -3.48 -2.57 -11.88
N LEU A 67 -3.16 -2.11 -10.68
CA LEU A 67 -1.89 -2.37 -10.02
C LEU A 67 -2.11 -2.99 -8.65
N LEU A 68 -1.13 -3.78 -8.21
CA LEU A 68 -1.06 -4.28 -6.85
C LEU A 68 0.36 -4.18 -6.30
N ILE A 69 0.46 -4.08 -4.99
CA ILE A 69 1.69 -4.16 -4.21
C ILE A 69 1.58 -5.42 -3.35
N GLU A 70 2.55 -6.32 -3.46
CA GLU A 70 2.69 -7.45 -2.55
C GLU A 70 3.79 -7.10 -1.54
N TYR A 71 3.45 -7.03 -0.26
CA TYR A 71 4.37 -6.67 0.82
C TYR A 71 4.76 -7.91 1.63
N TYR A 72 6.07 -8.11 1.74
CA TYR A 72 6.70 -9.25 2.38
C TYR A 72 7.53 -8.76 3.57
N PRO A 73 7.05 -8.91 4.82
CA PRO A 73 7.91 -8.68 5.98
C PRO A 73 8.99 -9.77 6.07
N ALA A 74 10.14 -9.44 6.66
CA ALA A 74 11.15 -10.43 7.01
C ALA A 74 10.60 -11.45 8.03
N GLU A 75 11.17 -12.65 8.06
CA GLU A 75 10.71 -13.75 8.95
C GLU A 75 10.73 -13.37 10.44
N ASP A 76 11.63 -12.48 10.85
CA ASP A 76 11.78 -11.99 12.23
C ASP A 76 11.03 -10.68 12.50
N ALA A 77 10.30 -10.14 11.51
CA ALA A 77 9.51 -8.93 11.68
C ALA A 77 8.34 -9.19 12.63
N THR A 78 8.08 -8.24 13.52
CA THR A 78 6.92 -8.31 14.41
C THR A 78 5.66 -7.84 13.68
N ARG A 79 4.50 -8.36 14.09
CA ARG A 79 3.20 -7.90 13.61
C ARG A 79 3.00 -6.39 13.75
N GLN A 80 3.48 -5.81 14.86
CA GLN A 80 3.43 -4.37 15.07
C GLN A 80 4.25 -3.60 14.01
N THR A 81 5.44 -4.09 13.66
CA THR A 81 6.28 -3.51 12.60
C THR A 81 5.57 -3.61 11.25
N THR A 82 5.00 -4.78 10.94
CA THR A 82 4.30 -5.03 9.68
C THR A 82 3.05 -4.17 9.52
N VAL A 83 2.17 -4.15 10.52
CA VAL A 83 0.99 -3.29 10.57
C VAL A 83 1.40 -1.82 10.43
N GLY A 84 2.47 -1.41 11.12
CA GLY A 84 3.02 -0.06 11.02
C GLY A 84 3.46 0.31 9.60
N ASN A 85 4.18 -0.57 8.92
CA ASN A 85 4.66 -0.35 7.55
C ASN A 85 3.49 -0.31 6.55
N VAL A 86 2.59 -1.30 6.58
CA VAL A 86 1.42 -1.30 5.67
C VAL A 86 0.52 -0.10 5.92
N SER A 87 0.34 0.33 7.17
CA SER A 87 -0.40 1.55 7.50
C SER A 87 0.26 2.81 6.92
N ARG A 88 1.59 2.95 7.07
CA ARG A 88 2.34 4.06 6.46
C ARG A 88 2.18 4.08 4.95
N LEU A 89 2.26 2.92 4.31
CA LEU A 89 2.13 2.79 2.87
C LEU A 89 0.72 3.19 2.39
N LEU A 90 -0.34 2.68 3.03
CA LEU A 90 -1.72 3.07 2.73
C LEU A 90 -1.92 4.59 2.84
N LEU A 91 -1.47 5.20 3.94
CA LEU A 91 -1.56 6.64 4.14
C LEU A 91 -0.79 7.43 3.08
N ALA A 92 0.38 6.94 2.64
CA ALA A 92 1.17 7.59 1.59
C ALA A 92 0.47 7.51 0.22
N LEU A 93 -0.14 6.38 -0.12
CA LEU A 93 -0.95 6.20 -1.34
C LEU A 93 -2.14 7.16 -1.34
N TRP A 94 -2.83 7.25 -0.20
CA TRP A 94 -4.00 8.11 -0.07
C TRP A 94 -3.64 9.59 -0.14
N ASN A 95 -2.53 10.00 0.50
CA ASN A 95 -2.00 11.36 0.42
C ASN A 95 -1.55 11.76 -0.99
N SER A 96 -1.15 10.80 -1.83
CA SER A 96 -0.78 11.06 -3.23
C SER A 96 -2.00 11.09 -4.17
N GLY A 97 -3.22 10.93 -3.64
CA GLY A 97 -4.46 10.92 -4.41
C GLY A 97 -4.76 9.59 -5.09
N LEU A 98 -4.04 8.51 -4.74
CA LEU A 98 -4.31 7.16 -5.21
C LEU A 98 -5.36 6.50 -4.32
N ARG A 99 -6.22 5.70 -4.94
CA ARG A 99 -7.12 4.80 -4.22
C ARG A 99 -6.37 3.52 -3.94
N ALA A 100 -6.35 3.09 -2.67
CA ALA A 100 -5.68 1.86 -2.28
C ALA A 100 -6.50 1.08 -1.24
N CYS A 101 -6.57 -0.24 -1.42
CA CYS A 101 -7.20 -1.18 -0.47
C CYS A 101 -6.24 -2.33 -0.17
N ALA A 102 -6.01 -2.62 1.11
CA ALA A 102 -5.22 -3.78 1.56
C ALA A 102 -6.13 -4.98 1.83
N ALA A 103 -5.66 -6.16 1.43
CA ALA A 103 -6.17 -7.46 1.83
C ALA A 103 -5.09 -8.18 2.66
N ALA A 104 -5.38 -8.45 3.93
CA ALA A 104 -4.45 -9.02 4.91
C ALA A 104 -5.20 -9.64 6.11
N ASP A 105 -4.57 -10.56 6.84
CA ASP A 105 -5.18 -11.15 8.04
C ASP A 105 -5.20 -10.19 9.27
N TYR A 106 -4.64 -8.99 9.12
CA TYR A 106 -4.62 -7.88 10.08
C TYR A 106 -5.42 -6.66 9.61
N GLU A 107 -6.36 -6.82 8.68
CA GLU A 107 -7.18 -5.70 8.18
C GLU A 107 -7.76 -4.82 9.29
N ASP A 108 -8.23 -5.42 10.38
CA ASP A 108 -8.81 -4.69 11.53
C ASP A 108 -7.82 -3.80 12.31
N GLU A 109 -6.52 -4.02 12.11
CA GLU A 109 -5.45 -3.23 12.72
C GLU A 109 -4.97 -2.10 11.80
N LEU A 110 -5.39 -2.12 10.53
CA LEU A 110 -5.05 -1.11 9.53
C LEU A 110 -5.97 0.11 9.61
N PRO A 111 -5.48 1.29 9.18
CA PRO A 111 -6.33 2.47 9.05
C PRO A 111 -7.50 2.15 8.12
N HIS A 112 -8.71 2.54 8.53
CA HIS A 112 -9.94 2.29 7.77
C HIS A 112 -10.16 0.82 7.39
N HIS A 113 -9.74 -0.11 8.25
CA HIS A 113 -9.80 -1.56 7.99
C HIS A 113 -9.11 -1.96 6.68
N GLY A 114 -8.03 -1.26 6.31
CA GLY A 114 -7.29 -1.46 5.07
C GLY A 114 -7.94 -0.83 3.83
N GLY A 115 -9.16 -0.29 3.93
CA GLY A 115 -9.94 0.17 2.78
C GLY A 115 -9.87 1.67 2.49
N TRP A 116 -10.02 2.01 1.20
CA TRP A 116 -10.25 3.38 0.77
C TRP A 116 -11.71 3.80 1.01
N HIS A 117 -11.94 4.75 1.92
CA HIS A 117 -13.23 5.44 2.00
C HIS A 117 -13.19 6.72 1.16
N ALA A 118 -13.87 6.71 0.02
CA ALA A 118 -14.00 7.83 -0.92
C ALA A 118 -14.70 9.10 -0.37
N GLY A 119 -14.84 9.24 0.96
CA GLY A 119 -15.52 10.37 1.60
C GLY A 119 -14.92 10.85 2.92
N ARG A 120 -13.74 10.40 3.34
CA ARG A 120 -13.12 10.86 4.61
C ARG A 120 -11.63 11.22 4.56
N TYR A 121 -10.95 10.97 3.45
CA TYR A 121 -9.57 11.42 3.29
C TYR A 121 -9.51 12.85 2.74
N THR A 122 -9.68 13.84 3.61
CA THR A 122 -9.10 15.18 3.38
C THR A 122 -7.67 15.09 3.92
N GLY A 123 -6.64 15.15 3.07
CA GLY A 123 -5.24 15.18 3.51
C GLY A 123 -4.97 16.28 4.56
N PRO A 124 -3.73 16.46 5.05
CA PRO A 124 -3.46 17.44 6.10
C PRO A 124 -4.05 18.79 5.70
N ALA A 125 -5.03 19.25 6.48
CA ALA A 125 -5.64 20.54 6.30
C ALA A 125 -4.51 21.55 6.31
N ASN A 126 -4.32 22.27 5.20
CA ASN A 126 -3.52 23.48 5.18
C ASN A 126 -4.13 24.40 6.24
N GLN A 127 -3.56 24.38 7.45
CA GLN A 127 -3.82 25.40 8.45
C GLN A 127 -3.19 26.67 7.89
N SER A 128 -3.98 27.35 7.07
CA SER A 128 -3.79 28.76 6.80
C SER A 128 -3.99 29.43 8.15
N ALA A 129 -2.88 29.77 8.79
CA ALA A 129 -2.86 30.76 9.84
C ALA A 129 -3.49 32.03 9.27
N ASP A 130 -4.65 32.39 9.78
CA ASP A 130 -5.22 33.72 9.57
C ASP A 130 -5.03 34.48 10.90
N PRO A 131 -4.42 35.67 10.90
CA PRO A 131 -4.40 36.54 12.08
C PRO A 131 -5.77 37.12 12.43
#